data_AF-A0A6L9KVJ4-F1
#
_entry.id   AF-A0A6L9KVJ4-F1
#
_cell.length_a   1.000
_cell.length_b   1.000
_cell.length_c   1.000
_cell.angle_alpha   90.00
_cell.angle_beta   90.00
_cell.angle_gamma   90.00
#
_symmetry.space_group_name_H-M   'P 1'
#
loop_
_entity.id
_entity.type
_entity.pdbx_description
1 polymer ?
#
loop_
_entity_poly.entity_id
_entity_poly.type
_entity_poly.pdbx_seq_one_letter_code
_entity_poly.pdbx_strand_id
1 'polypeptide(L)'
;MNDPLETQRGGTEKRPRQIFELEETGFNEVPPRYRRFYRRWKGASDFLAPNEVKCPVCKVVIRSRVELRAGDRVYCMPCMSRLEVVEENGQLVAKVLY
;
A
#
# COMPACT_ATOMS: atom_id res chain seq x y z
N MET A 1 -13.58 32.84 -5.22
CA MET A 1 -13.37 32.31 -3.85
C MET A 1 -12.55 31.04 -3.97
N ASN A 2 -11.26 31.10 -3.62
CA ASN A 2 -10.36 29.95 -3.60
C ASN A 2 -10.43 29.33 -2.20
N ASP A 3 -10.66 28.03 -2.11
CA ASP A 3 -10.89 27.31 -0.86
C ASP A 3 -9.54 27.08 -0.13
N PRO A 4 -9.31 27.64 1.08
CA PRO A 4 -8.03 27.58 1.78
C PRO A 4 -7.67 26.18 2.34
N LEU A 5 -8.48 25.15 2.09
CA LEU A 5 -8.23 23.77 2.50
C LEU A 5 -7.44 22.94 1.48
N GLU A 6 -7.22 23.42 0.25
CA GLU A 6 -6.39 22.70 -0.75
C GLU A 6 -4.87 22.83 -0.50
N THR A 7 -4.44 23.74 0.37
CA THR A 7 -3.01 24.11 0.56
C THR A 7 -2.21 23.14 1.42
N GLN A 8 -2.83 22.14 2.08
CA GLN A 8 -2.12 21.23 3.00
C GLN A 8 -1.83 19.82 2.45
N ARG A 9 -1.82 19.62 1.13
CA ARG A 9 -1.24 18.39 0.56
C ARG A 9 0.25 18.62 0.33
N GLY A 10 1.02 18.29 1.39
CA GLY A 10 2.46 18.43 1.47
C GLY A 10 3.18 18.09 0.16
N GLY A 11 4.00 19.03 -0.28
CA GLY A 11 4.94 18.83 -1.37
C GLY A 11 6.00 17.81 -0.96
N THR A 12 6.03 16.68 -1.68
CA THR A 12 7.20 15.80 -1.71
C THR A 12 7.39 15.34 -3.15
N GLU A 13 8.28 16.07 -3.83
CA GLU A 13 8.97 15.78 -5.10
C GLU A 13 8.18 15.13 -6.25
N LYS A 14 8.06 15.93 -7.32
CA LYS A 14 7.54 15.67 -8.68
C LYS A 14 8.30 14.57 -9.45
N ARG A 15 8.82 13.52 -8.81
CA ARG A 15 9.25 12.32 -9.55
C ARG A 15 8.01 11.51 -9.93
N PRO A 16 7.79 11.17 -11.21
CA PRO A 16 6.69 10.31 -11.60
C PRO A 16 6.81 9.00 -10.83
N ARG A 17 5.72 8.56 -10.19
CA ARG A 17 5.68 7.28 -9.48
C ARG A 17 6.05 6.17 -10.47
N GLN A 18 6.96 5.29 -10.07
CA GLN A 18 7.27 4.12 -10.90
C GLN A 18 6.04 3.23 -11.02
N ILE A 19 5.82 2.71 -12.22
CA ILE A 19 4.74 1.78 -12.51
C ILE A 19 5.33 0.37 -12.45
N PHE A 20 4.68 -0.50 -11.69
CA PHE A 20 5.07 -1.88 -11.50
C PHE A 20 4.05 -2.79 -12.15
N GLU A 21 4.52 -3.74 -12.97
CA GLU A 21 3.68 -4.84 -13.42
C GLU A 21 3.43 -5.82 -12.27
N LEU A 22 2.16 -6.18 -12.06
CA LEU A 22 1.78 -7.16 -11.05
C LEU A 22 1.36 -8.45 -11.71
N GLU A 23 2.11 -9.50 -11.40
CA GLU A 23 1.73 -10.87 -11.71
C GLU A 23 0.73 -11.42 -10.68
N GLU A 24 -0.13 -12.34 -11.12
CA GLU A 24 -1.11 -12.97 -10.24
C GLU A 24 -0.39 -13.91 -9.26
N THR A 25 -0.53 -13.64 -7.96
CA THR A 25 0.20 -14.34 -6.90
C THR A 25 -0.61 -15.49 -6.27
N GLY A 26 -1.76 -15.85 -6.87
CA GLY A 26 -2.57 -16.99 -6.44
C GLY A 26 -3.34 -16.80 -5.13
N PHE A 27 -3.65 -15.56 -4.74
CA PHE A 27 -4.39 -15.26 -3.51
C PHE A 27 -5.89 -15.58 -3.65
N ASN A 28 -6.29 -16.82 -3.36
CA ASN A 28 -7.68 -17.28 -3.58
C ASN A 28 -8.75 -16.67 -2.65
N GLU A 29 -8.34 -16.01 -1.55
CA GLU A 29 -9.26 -15.35 -0.59
C GLU A 29 -9.87 -14.04 -1.12
N VAL A 30 -9.38 -13.50 -2.24
CA VAL A 30 -9.94 -12.30 -2.89
C VAL A 30 -10.46 -12.61 -4.29
N PRO A 31 -11.45 -11.83 -4.79
CA PRO A 31 -11.97 -12.01 -6.14
C PRO A 31 -10.85 -11.94 -7.20
N PRO A 32 -10.97 -12.66 -8.33
CA PRO A 32 -9.92 -12.78 -9.34
C PRO A 32 -9.36 -11.43 -9.81
N ARG A 33 -10.22 -10.40 -9.93
CA ARG A 33 -9.83 -9.03 -10.32
C ARG A 33 -8.80 -8.39 -9.38
N TYR A 34 -8.78 -8.81 -8.12
CA TYR A 34 -7.96 -8.22 -7.07
C TYR A 34 -6.76 -9.07 -6.67
N ARG A 35 -6.68 -10.34 -7.07
CA ARG A 35 -5.63 -11.29 -6.63
C ARG A 35 -4.20 -10.78 -6.87
N ARG A 36 -3.97 -10.10 -7.99
CA ARG A 36 -2.68 -9.47 -8.30
C ARG A 36 -2.21 -8.43 -7.27
N PHE A 37 -3.12 -7.80 -6.56
CA PHE A 37 -2.82 -6.78 -5.54
C PHE A 37 -2.57 -7.37 -4.15
N TYR A 38 -2.69 -8.69 -3.98
CA TYR A 38 -2.51 -9.32 -2.68
C TYR A 38 -1.55 -10.49 -2.81
N ARG A 39 -0.51 -10.51 -1.96
CA ARG A 39 0.34 -11.69 -1.78
C ARG A 39 0.43 -12.07 -0.31
N ARG A 40 0.70 -13.36 -0.05
CA ARG A 40 0.95 -13.84 1.31
C ARG A 40 2.34 -13.38 1.76
N TRP A 41 2.41 -12.88 2.99
CA TRP A 41 3.67 -12.57 3.64
C TRP A 41 4.42 -13.87 3.94
N LYS A 42 5.65 -14.03 3.41
CA LYS A 42 6.42 -15.28 3.56
C LYS A 42 7.24 -15.37 4.85
N GLY A 43 7.21 -14.34 5.71
CA GLY A 43 7.91 -14.35 7.01
C GLY A 43 8.89 -13.18 7.17
N ALA A 44 9.76 -13.24 8.18
CA ALA A 44 10.67 -12.13 8.52
C ALA A 44 11.75 -11.84 7.46
N SER A 45 12.04 -12.80 6.57
CA SER A 45 12.97 -12.64 5.44
C SER A 45 12.33 -12.07 4.19
N ASP A 46 11.03 -11.75 4.24
CA ASP A 46 10.30 -11.20 3.11
C ASP A 46 10.57 -9.69 3.01
N PHE A 47 11.14 -9.25 1.89
CA PHE A 47 11.39 -7.84 1.63
C PHE A 47 10.19 -7.22 0.94
N LEU A 48 9.74 -6.07 1.44
CA LEU A 48 8.73 -5.27 0.77
C LEU A 48 9.37 -4.44 -0.34
N ALA A 49 8.86 -4.58 -1.54
CA ALA A 49 9.16 -3.66 -2.62
C ALA A 49 8.53 -2.27 -2.36
N PRO A 50 9.01 -1.19 -3.01
CA PRO A 50 8.49 0.16 -2.82
C PRO A 50 7.02 0.36 -3.25
N ASN A 51 6.42 -0.63 -3.91
CA ASN A 51 5.00 -0.66 -4.25
C ASN A 51 4.20 -1.63 -3.37
N GLU A 52 4.79 -2.12 -2.28
CA GLU A 52 4.20 -3.10 -1.38
C GLU A 52 4.07 -2.54 0.02
N VAL A 53 2.98 -2.88 0.69
CA VAL A 53 2.74 -2.50 2.08
C VAL A 53 2.16 -3.68 2.84
N LYS A 54 2.66 -3.90 4.05
CA LYS A 54 2.18 -4.98 4.92
C LYS A 54 1.00 -4.51 5.75
N CYS A 55 -0.13 -5.21 5.64
CA CYS A 55 -1.27 -4.96 6.54
C CYS A 55 -0.95 -5.48 7.96
N PRO A 56 -1.06 -4.65 9.01
CA PRO A 56 -0.79 -5.07 10.38
C PRO A 56 -1.87 -6.01 10.94
N VAL A 57 -3.08 -6.00 10.37
CA VAL A 57 -4.24 -6.76 10.85
C VAL A 57 -4.22 -8.20 10.34
N CYS A 58 -4.34 -8.38 9.02
CA CYS A 58 -4.42 -9.71 8.39
C CYS A 58 -3.05 -10.25 7.95
N LYS A 59 -1.96 -9.49 8.14
CA LYS A 59 -0.59 -9.87 7.78
C LYS A 59 -0.40 -10.22 6.30
N VAL A 60 -1.29 -9.76 5.43
CA VAL A 60 -1.14 -9.86 3.97
C VAL A 60 -0.30 -8.70 3.46
N VAL A 61 0.35 -8.89 2.32
CA VAL A 61 1.02 -7.81 1.60
C VAL A 61 0.08 -7.29 0.53
N ILE A 62 -0.19 -5.99 0.60
CA ILE A 62 -0.96 -5.26 -0.38
C ILE A 62 0.03 -4.65 -1.37
N ARG A 63 -0.14 -4.96 -2.64
CA ARG A 63 0.70 -4.50 -3.74
C ARG A 63 -0.08 -3.45 -4.52
N SER A 64 0.61 -2.45 -5.04
CA SER A 64 0.04 -1.43 -5.91
C SER A 64 0.76 -1.41 -7.26
N ARG A 65 0.06 -0.92 -8.28
CA ARG A 65 0.63 -0.67 -9.63
C ARG A 65 1.58 0.50 -9.65
N VAL A 66 1.43 1.39 -8.68
CA VAL A 66 2.25 2.58 -8.53
C VAL A 66 3.07 2.46 -7.26
N GLU A 67 4.24 3.07 -7.27
CA GLU A 67 5.04 3.32 -6.06
C GLU A 67 4.16 3.87 -4.94
N LEU A 68 4.22 3.22 -3.77
CA LEU A 68 3.57 3.68 -2.54
C LEU A 68 4.56 4.60 -1.81
N ARG A 69 4.07 5.74 -1.34
CA ARG A 69 4.85 6.68 -0.54
C ARG A 69 4.22 6.84 0.83
N ALA A 70 5.01 7.29 1.80
CA ALA A 70 4.47 7.65 3.11
C ALA A 70 3.34 8.69 2.94
N GLY A 71 2.21 8.47 3.61
CA GLY A 71 0.99 9.27 3.50
C GLY A 71 -0.03 8.78 2.46
N ASP A 72 0.29 7.79 1.62
CA ASP A 72 -0.72 7.19 0.74
C ASP A 72 -1.74 6.39 1.57
N ARG A 73 -3.00 6.40 1.14
CA ARG A 73 -4.08 5.65 1.78
C ARG A 73 -4.36 4.38 1.00
N VAL A 74 -4.34 3.25 1.70
CA VAL A 74 -4.53 1.93 1.13
C VAL A 74 -5.70 1.25 1.83
N TYR A 75 -6.52 0.56 1.06
CA TYR A 75 -7.62 -0.23 1.60
C TYR A 75 -7.29 -1.72 1.52
N CYS A 76 -7.38 -2.39 2.67
CA CYS A 76 -7.26 -3.83 2.75
C CYS A 76 -8.63 -4.46 2.53
N MET A 77 -8.88 -5.09 1.39
CA MET A 77 -10.11 -5.86 1.18
C MET A 77 -10.30 -7.00 2.19
N PRO A 78 -9.29 -7.84 2.47
CA PRO A 78 -9.47 -9.00 3.34
C PRO A 78 -9.94 -8.64 4.75
N CYS A 79 -9.45 -7.51 5.27
CA CYS A 79 -9.70 -7.06 6.63
C CYS A 79 -10.61 -5.83 6.73
N MET A 80 -11.10 -5.34 5.57
CA MET A 80 -11.90 -4.12 5.41
C MET A 80 -11.33 -2.88 6.12
N SER A 81 -10.04 -2.87 6.42
CA SER A 81 -9.40 -1.82 7.20
C SER A 81 -8.85 -0.74 6.29
N ARG A 82 -9.06 0.52 6.69
CA ARG A 82 -8.41 1.69 6.07
C ARG A 82 -7.02 1.85 6.68
N LEU A 83 -6.02 1.90 5.83
CA LEU A 83 -4.62 1.93 6.22
C LEU A 83 -3.96 3.16 5.63
N GLU A 84 -3.04 3.76 6.38
CA GLU A 84 -2.12 4.77 5.90
C GLU A 84 -0.74 4.13 5.76
N VAL A 85 -0.07 4.37 4.62
CA VAL A 85 1.31 3.94 4.41
C VAL A 85 2.21 4.86 5.22
N VAL A 86 2.98 4.28 6.13
CA VAL A 86 3.99 4.97 6.91
C VAL A 86 5.35 4.33 6.60
N GLU A 87 6.39 5.14 6.51
CA GLU A 87 7.75 4.61 6.40
C GLU A 87 8.28 4.38 7.82
N GLU A 88 8.60 3.12 8.14
CA GLU A 88 9.14 2.72 9.45
C GLU A 88 10.42 1.90 9.21
N ASN A 89 11.54 2.35 9.79
CA ASN A 89 12.86 1.72 9.62
C ASN A 89 13.29 1.52 8.15
N GLY A 90 12.91 2.43 7.25
CA GLY A 90 13.20 2.33 5.82
C GLY A 90 12.35 1.30 5.07
N GLN A 91 11.28 0.77 5.69
CA GLN A 91 10.30 -0.10 5.06
C GLN A 91 8.90 0.53 5.08
N LEU A 92 8.12 0.29 4.03
CA LEU A 92 6.74 0.77 3.93
C LEU A 92 5.81 -0.14 4.75
N VAL A 93 5.34 0.34 5.89
CA VAL A 93 4.41 -0.37 6.78
C VAL A 93 3.05 0.31 6.73
N ALA A 94 1.96 -0.45 6.81
CA ALA A 94 0.63 0.16 6.93
C ALA A 94 0.28 0.37 8.41
N LYS A 95 -0.23 1.55 8.74
CA LYS A 95 -0.83 1.88 10.03
C LYS A 95 -2.34 1.95 9.89
N VAL A 96 -3.08 1.40 10.86
CA VAL A 96 -4.55 1.47 10.85
C VAL A 96 -4.99 2.89 11.14
N LEU A 97 -5.81 3.45 10.25
CA LEU A 97 -6.53 4.69 10.51
C LEU A 97 -7.81 4.34 11.28
N TYR A 98 -7.91 4.82 12.52
CA TYR A 98 -9.10 4.73 13.36
C TYR A 98 -10.09 5.83 13.00
#